data_AF-A0A960GXT4-F1
#
_entry.id   AF-A0A960GXT4-F1
#
_cell.length_a   1.000
_cell.length_b   1.000
_cell.length_c   1.000
_cell.angle_alpha   90.00
_cell.angle_beta   90.00
_cell.angle_gamma   90.00
#
_symmetry.space_group_name_H-M   'P 1'
#
loop_
_entity.id
_entity.type
_entity.pdbx_description
1 polymer ?
#
loop_
_entity_poly.entity_id
_entity_poly.type
_entity_poly.pdbx_seq_one_letter_code
_entity_poly.pdbx_strand_id
1 'polypeptide(L)'
;MLTELVPVPAGSFRMGSTSFYPEEAPIHTATVGAFGIERHPVTNAQFAEFVDATGYVTVAEKPLDPALYPGVAEADLLPGALVFRPTAGPVDLRDWRQWWDWAGGANWRHPFGQGSDVAGRDDHPVVQVAYPDAAAYAAWAGRRLPTEAEW
;
A
#
# COMPACT_ATOMS: atom_id res chain seq x y z
N MET A 1 16.87 -8.64 -0.09
CA MET A 1 17.98 -7.78 0.33
C MET A 1 17.62 -6.34 0.02
N LEU A 2 18.06 -5.41 0.87
CA LEU A 2 17.85 -3.97 0.63
C LEU A 2 18.64 -3.52 -0.61
N THR A 3 17.98 -2.75 -1.47
CA THR A 3 18.53 -2.22 -2.73
C THR A 3 19.24 -0.89 -2.55
N GLU A 4 20.16 -0.56 -3.44
CA GLU A 4 20.80 0.76 -3.44
C GLU A 4 19.77 1.84 -3.78
N LEU A 5 19.73 2.90 -2.95
CA LEU A 5 18.86 4.05 -3.19
C LEU A 5 19.39 4.89 -4.37
N VAL A 6 18.48 5.36 -5.21
CA VAL A 6 18.80 6.32 -6.26
C VAL A 6 18.95 7.71 -5.63
N PRO A 7 20.11 8.39 -5.77
CA PRO A 7 20.28 9.72 -5.22
C PRO A 7 19.49 10.74 -6.03
N VAL A 8 18.76 11.59 -5.31
CA VAL A 8 18.02 12.73 -5.85
C VAL A 8 18.65 14.01 -5.27
N PRO A 9 19.14 14.94 -6.11
CA PRO A 9 19.72 16.18 -5.63
C PRO A 9 18.65 17.09 -5.02
N ALA A 10 19.05 17.96 -4.09
CA ALA A 10 18.18 19.00 -3.57
C ALA A 10 17.72 19.93 -4.70
N GLY A 11 16.50 20.42 -4.63
CA GLY A 11 15.97 21.29 -5.67
C GLY A 11 14.55 21.77 -5.39
N SER A 12 14.11 22.68 -6.26
CA SER A 12 12.74 23.17 -6.30
C SER A 12 12.10 22.80 -7.64
N PHE A 13 10.82 22.45 -7.61
CA PHE A 13 10.06 22.05 -8.79
C PHE A 13 8.60 22.52 -8.68
N ARG A 14 7.87 22.45 -9.80
CA ARG A 14 6.44 22.73 -9.85
C ARG A 14 5.67 21.46 -9.52
N MET A 15 4.97 21.46 -8.40
CA MET A 15 4.14 20.34 -7.93
C MET A 15 2.66 20.65 -8.15
N GLY A 16 1.88 19.63 -8.49
CA GLY A 16 0.45 19.74 -8.80
C GLY A 16 0.14 19.87 -10.30
N SER A 17 -1.15 19.97 -10.62
CA SER A 17 -1.68 19.98 -12.00
C SER A 17 -2.93 20.85 -12.10
N THR A 18 -3.25 21.30 -13.32
CA THR A 18 -4.53 21.97 -13.63
C THR A 18 -5.30 21.26 -14.75
N SER A 19 -4.89 20.05 -15.13
CA SER A 19 -5.39 19.38 -16.34
C SER A 19 -6.43 18.29 -16.09
N PHE A 20 -6.51 17.72 -14.87
CA PHE A 20 -7.36 16.55 -14.60
C PHE A 20 -8.19 16.71 -13.34
N TYR A 21 -7.57 16.57 -12.17
CA TYR A 21 -8.25 16.51 -10.90
C TYR A 21 -8.21 17.87 -10.18
N PRO A 22 -9.35 18.43 -9.76
CA PRO A 22 -9.37 19.70 -9.02
C PRO A 22 -8.49 19.70 -7.76
N GLU A 23 -8.38 18.56 -7.10
CA GLU A 23 -7.56 18.33 -5.90
C GLU A 23 -6.04 18.35 -6.18
N GLU A 24 -5.60 18.19 -7.43
CA GLU A 24 -4.20 18.35 -7.81
C GLU A 24 -3.79 19.82 -8.00
N ALA A 25 -4.77 20.75 -7.99
CA ALA A 25 -4.53 22.18 -8.06
C ALA A 25 -4.46 22.81 -6.64
N PRO A 26 -3.77 23.94 -6.46
CA PRO A 26 -3.01 24.69 -7.47
C PRO A 26 -1.61 24.15 -7.68
N ILE A 27 -1.05 24.44 -8.86
CA ILE A 27 0.38 24.27 -9.07
C ILE A 27 1.13 25.25 -8.18
N HIS A 28 2.05 24.73 -7.37
CA HIS A 28 2.88 25.52 -6.47
C HIS A 28 4.36 25.07 -6.55
N THR A 29 5.26 25.87 -5.99
CA THR A 29 6.67 25.49 -5.90
C THR A 29 6.90 24.68 -4.63
N ALA A 30 7.35 23.44 -4.79
CA ALA A 30 7.83 22.61 -3.69
C ALA A 30 9.37 22.58 -3.71
N THR A 31 9.97 22.49 -2.53
CA THR A 31 11.43 22.39 -2.36
C THR A 31 11.74 21.20 -1.47
N VAL A 32 12.64 20.34 -1.92
CA VAL A 32 13.11 19.16 -1.17
C VAL A 32 14.62 19.24 -0.97
N GLY A 33 15.09 18.66 0.14
CA GLY A 33 16.52 18.42 0.36
C GLY A 33 17.04 17.32 -0.57
N ALA A 34 18.34 17.04 -0.53
CA ALA A 34 18.88 15.85 -1.20
C ALA A 34 18.47 14.61 -0.42
N PHE A 35 18.05 13.55 -1.11
CA PHE A 35 17.61 12.30 -0.50
C PHE A 35 17.90 11.11 -1.43
N GLY A 36 17.71 9.90 -0.92
CA GLY A 36 17.73 8.67 -1.72
C GLY A 36 16.34 8.05 -1.77
N ILE A 37 15.92 7.55 -2.93
CA ILE A 37 14.64 6.88 -3.10
C ILE A 37 14.81 5.49 -3.73
N GLU A 38 13.94 4.56 -3.38
CA GLU A 38 13.90 3.25 -4.04
C GLU A 38 13.51 3.40 -5.50
N ARG A 39 14.17 2.64 -6.38
CA ARG A 39 13.87 2.66 -7.82
C ARG A 39 12.54 1.95 -8.14
N HIS A 40 12.16 0.98 -7.31
CA HIS A 40 10.96 0.18 -7.50
C HIS A 40 10.17 0.10 -6.19
N PRO A 41 8.85 -0.18 -6.25
CA PRO A 41 8.09 -0.53 -5.05
C PRO A 41 8.71 -1.71 -4.31
N VAL A 42 8.53 -1.77 -2.99
CA VAL A 42 8.97 -2.91 -2.17
C VAL A 42 8.34 -4.19 -2.72
N THR A 43 9.15 -5.23 -2.95
CA THR A 43 8.67 -6.49 -3.52
C THR A 43 8.18 -7.48 -2.47
N ASN A 44 7.46 -8.52 -2.90
CA ASN A 44 7.06 -9.63 -2.02
C ASN A 44 8.26 -10.28 -1.31
N ALA A 45 9.36 -10.52 -2.03
CA ALA A 45 10.57 -11.09 -1.42
C ALA A 45 11.20 -10.17 -0.36
N GLN A 46 11.27 -8.87 -0.64
CA GLN A 46 11.81 -7.90 0.33
C GLN A 46 10.94 -7.81 1.58
N PHE A 47 9.61 -7.76 1.40
CA PHE A 47 8.68 -7.72 2.53
C PHE A 47 8.69 -9.04 3.32
N ALA A 48 8.86 -10.18 2.65
CA ALA A 48 9.02 -11.48 3.32
C ALA A 48 10.26 -11.50 4.23
N GLU A 49 11.40 -10.97 3.78
CA GLU A 49 12.60 -10.85 4.64
C GLU A 49 12.33 -10.03 5.90
N PHE A 50 11.60 -8.92 5.78
CA PHE A 50 11.18 -8.11 6.92
C PHE A 50 10.32 -8.90 7.89
N VAL A 51 9.29 -9.59 7.39
CA VAL A 51 8.39 -10.39 8.22
C VAL A 51 9.14 -11.54 8.88
N ASP A 52 10.00 -12.24 8.16
CA ASP A 52 10.78 -13.37 8.69
C ASP A 52 11.79 -12.91 9.75
N ALA A 53 12.37 -11.72 9.59
CA ALA A 53 13.31 -11.16 10.56
C ALA A 53 12.65 -10.61 11.84
N THR A 54 11.39 -10.20 11.78
CA THR A 54 10.73 -9.45 12.87
C THR A 54 9.52 -10.14 13.48
N GLY A 55 8.95 -11.14 12.79
CA GLY A 55 7.65 -11.72 13.12
C GLY A 55 6.49 -10.73 12.95
N TYR A 56 6.65 -9.69 12.12
CA TYR A 56 5.64 -8.66 11.94
C TYR A 56 4.32 -9.21 11.40
N VAL A 57 3.21 -8.76 11.97
CA VAL A 57 1.84 -9.07 11.56
C VAL A 57 1.21 -7.79 11.02
N THR A 58 0.77 -7.81 9.75
CA THR A 58 0.23 -6.62 9.08
C THR A 58 -1.13 -6.21 9.64
N VAL A 59 -1.58 -5.01 9.27
CA VAL A 59 -2.95 -4.55 9.62
C VAL A 59 -4.01 -5.50 9.06
N ALA A 60 -3.85 -5.99 7.83
CA ALA A 60 -4.81 -6.91 7.19
C ALA A 60 -4.88 -8.28 7.88
N GLU A 61 -3.84 -8.68 8.61
CA GLU A 61 -3.79 -9.95 9.35
C GLU A 61 -4.38 -9.84 10.77
N LYS A 62 -4.65 -8.63 11.26
CA LYS A 62 -5.14 -8.40 12.63
C LYS A 62 -6.68 -8.49 12.70
N PRO A 63 -7.24 -8.93 13.83
CA PRO A 63 -8.68 -8.84 14.09
C PRO A 63 -9.18 -7.40 13.98
N LEU A 64 -10.35 -7.23 13.40
CA LEU A 64 -11.04 -5.95 13.37
C LEU A 64 -11.65 -5.67 14.75
N ASP A 65 -11.46 -4.46 15.26
CA ASP A 65 -12.10 -4.02 16.49
C ASP A 65 -13.57 -3.66 16.20
N PRO A 66 -14.56 -4.40 16.75
CA PRO A 66 -15.98 -4.12 16.53
C PRO A 66 -16.37 -2.68 16.90
N ALA A 67 -15.67 -2.05 17.85
CA ALA A 67 -15.94 -0.67 18.26
C ALA A 67 -15.62 0.36 17.15
N LEU A 68 -14.72 0.03 16.22
CA LEU A 68 -14.39 0.87 15.07
C LEU A 68 -15.38 0.68 13.90
N TYR A 69 -16.17 -0.40 13.92
CA TYR A 69 -17.08 -0.78 12.83
C TYR A 69 -18.51 -1.03 13.32
N PRO A 70 -19.17 0.00 13.90
CA PRO A 70 -20.53 -0.14 14.40
C PRO A 70 -21.49 -0.51 13.26
N GLY A 71 -22.27 -1.57 13.46
CA GLY A 71 -23.29 -2.05 12.51
C GLY A 71 -22.81 -3.10 11.51
N VAL A 72 -21.52 -3.48 11.54
CA VAL A 72 -21.01 -4.66 10.84
C VAL A 72 -21.34 -5.91 11.64
N ALA A 73 -21.83 -6.97 10.99
CA ALA A 73 -22.11 -8.22 11.68
C ALA A 73 -20.80 -8.86 12.18
N GLU A 74 -20.82 -9.50 13.35
CA GLU A 74 -19.63 -10.10 13.94
C GLU A 74 -18.96 -11.13 13.01
N ALA A 75 -19.76 -11.87 12.23
CA ALA A 75 -19.27 -12.81 11.23
C ALA A 75 -18.50 -12.15 10.07
N ASP A 76 -18.70 -10.85 9.82
CA ASP A 76 -18.04 -10.08 8.78
C ASP A 76 -16.79 -9.33 9.30
N LEU A 77 -16.54 -9.35 10.62
CA LEU A 77 -15.36 -8.75 11.27
C LEU A 77 -14.11 -9.65 11.18
N LEU A 78 -13.89 -10.22 10.00
CA LEU A 78 -12.75 -11.08 9.73
C LEU A 78 -11.52 -10.24 9.34
N PRO A 79 -10.30 -10.59 9.81
CA PRO A 79 -9.07 -10.08 9.22
C PRO A 79 -9.12 -10.25 7.70
N GLY A 80 -8.70 -9.23 6.98
CA GLY A 80 -8.79 -9.22 5.53
C GLY A 80 -8.53 -7.84 4.97
N ALA A 81 -8.84 -7.71 3.68
CA ALA A 81 -8.69 -6.47 2.97
C ALA A 81 -9.65 -6.41 1.78
N LEU A 82 -9.81 -5.22 1.21
CA LEU A 82 -10.52 -5.06 -0.05
C LEU A 82 -9.69 -5.65 -1.19
N VAL A 83 -10.35 -6.44 -2.02
CA VAL A 83 -9.77 -7.06 -3.21
C VAL A 83 -10.51 -6.59 -4.46
N PHE A 84 -9.75 -6.15 -5.46
CA PHE A 84 -10.33 -5.72 -6.72
C PHE A 84 -10.94 -6.92 -7.43
N ARG A 85 -12.19 -6.79 -7.85
CA ARG A 85 -12.91 -7.77 -8.65
C ARG A 85 -13.34 -7.11 -9.96
N PRO A 86 -12.79 -7.55 -11.12
CA PRO A 86 -13.16 -6.97 -12.40
C PRO A 86 -14.64 -7.18 -12.68
N THR A 87 -15.29 -6.15 -13.22
CA THR A 87 -16.69 -6.20 -13.63
C THR A 87 -16.79 -6.68 -15.08
N ALA A 88 -17.94 -7.28 -15.45
CA ALA A 88 -18.19 -7.74 -16.82
C ALA A 88 -18.36 -6.59 -17.84
N GLY A 89 -18.49 -5.36 -17.36
CA GLY A 89 -18.68 -4.16 -18.16
C GLY A 89 -18.68 -2.90 -17.30
N PRO A 90 -18.97 -1.72 -17.88
CA PRO A 90 -19.05 -0.47 -17.15
C PRO A 90 -20.10 -0.50 -16.02
N VAL A 91 -19.76 0.11 -14.90
CA VAL A 91 -20.59 0.23 -13.69
C VAL A 91 -20.62 1.68 -13.20
N ASP A 92 -21.50 2.02 -12.26
CA ASP A 92 -21.54 3.36 -11.67
C ASP A 92 -20.26 3.61 -10.83
N LEU A 93 -19.40 4.50 -11.32
CA LEU A 93 -18.10 4.82 -10.72
C LEU A 93 -18.20 5.51 -9.34
N ARG A 94 -19.41 5.89 -8.90
CA ARG A 94 -19.64 6.43 -7.55
C ARG A 94 -19.88 5.33 -6.51
N ASP A 95 -20.12 4.09 -6.95
CA ASP A 95 -20.31 2.96 -6.07
C ASP A 95 -19.17 1.95 -6.21
N TRP A 96 -18.09 2.21 -5.47
CA TRP A 96 -16.85 1.43 -5.49
C TRP A 96 -17.02 -0.03 -5.10
N ARG A 97 -18.10 -0.38 -4.39
CA ARG A 97 -18.40 -1.75 -3.95
C ARG A 97 -18.72 -2.68 -5.14
N GLN A 98 -18.96 -2.13 -6.33
CA GLN A 98 -19.17 -2.92 -7.54
C GLN A 98 -17.89 -3.57 -8.08
N TRP A 99 -16.70 -3.11 -7.69
CA TRP A 99 -15.41 -3.65 -8.14
C TRP A 99 -14.38 -3.86 -7.03
N TRP A 100 -14.76 -3.62 -5.77
CA TRP A 100 -13.97 -3.97 -4.59
C TRP A 100 -14.85 -4.75 -3.64
N ASP A 101 -14.38 -5.92 -3.24
CA ASP A 101 -15.09 -6.77 -2.28
C ASP A 101 -14.21 -7.03 -1.06
N TRP A 102 -14.81 -7.14 0.12
CA TRP A 102 -14.09 -7.53 1.31
C TRP A 102 -13.78 -9.02 1.25
N ALA A 103 -12.49 -9.36 1.27
CA ALA A 103 -12.05 -10.74 1.24
C ALA A 103 -11.43 -11.13 2.59
N GLY A 104 -12.14 -11.96 3.34
CA GLY A 104 -11.61 -12.57 4.57
C GLY A 104 -10.32 -13.34 4.28
N GLY A 105 -9.31 -13.13 5.12
CA GLY A 105 -7.97 -13.69 4.98
C GLY A 105 -7.12 -13.07 3.87
N ALA A 106 -7.60 -12.03 3.17
CA ALA A 106 -6.75 -11.33 2.20
C ALA A 106 -5.67 -10.53 2.93
N ASN A 107 -4.42 -10.79 2.57
CA ASN A 107 -3.24 -10.14 3.14
C ASN A 107 -2.08 -10.22 2.13
N TRP A 108 -0.89 -9.78 2.53
CA TRP A 108 0.25 -9.72 1.62
C TRP A 108 0.72 -11.09 1.11
N ARG A 109 0.54 -12.19 1.88
CA ARG A 109 0.83 -13.56 1.44
C ARG A 109 -0.29 -14.16 0.60
N HIS A 110 -1.53 -13.73 0.82
CA HIS A 110 -2.74 -14.20 0.17
C HIS A 110 -3.51 -13.01 -0.44
N PRO A 111 -2.98 -12.37 -1.52
CA PRO A 111 -3.42 -11.05 -1.97
C PRO A 111 -4.87 -10.98 -2.48
N PHE A 112 -5.46 -12.12 -2.83
CA PHE A 112 -6.86 -12.25 -3.27
C PHE A 112 -7.74 -13.00 -2.27
N GLY A 113 -7.29 -13.17 -1.03
CA GLY A 113 -8.00 -13.95 -0.01
C GLY A 113 -7.56 -15.41 0.05
N GLN A 114 -8.28 -16.19 0.85
CA GLN A 114 -7.97 -17.59 1.11
C GLN A 114 -7.73 -18.40 -0.17
N GLY A 115 -6.62 -19.14 -0.20
CA GLY A 115 -6.24 -20.01 -1.32
C GLY A 115 -5.49 -19.32 -2.46
N SER A 116 -5.36 -17.98 -2.45
CA SER A 116 -4.38 -17.28 -3.29
C SER A 116 -2.99 -17.33 -2.67
N ASP A 117 -1.93 -17.11 -3.44
CA ASP A 117 -0.57 -16.95 -2.90
C ASP A 117 0.26 -15.97 -3.75
N VAL A 118 1.51 -15.77 -3.34
CA VAL A 118 2.52 -14.98 -4.07
C VAL A 118 3.58 -15.86 -4.74
N ALA A 119 3.32 -17.16 -4.92
CA ALA A 119 4.31 -18.07 -5.48
C ALA A 119 4.67 -17.67 -6.93
N GLY A 120 5.98 -17.57 -7.20
CA GLY A 120 6.49 -17.11 -8.49
C GLY A 120 6.26 -15.61 -8.76
N ARG A 121 5.96 -14.81 -7.72
CA ARG A 121 5.76 -13.36 -7.79
C ARG A 121 6.65 -12.61 -6.81
N ASP A 122 7.85 -13.12 -6.58
CA ASP A 122 8.82 -12.61 -5.61
C ASP A 122 9.26 -11.17 -5.90
N ASP A 123 9.31 -10.79 -7.17
CA ASP A 123 9.69 -9.48 -7.70
C ASP A 123 8.50 -8.53 -7.93
N HIS A 124 7.26 -9.02 -7.75
CA HIS A 124 6.08 -8.15 -7.80
C HIS A 124 6.03 -7.25 -6.55
N PRO A 125 5.45 -6.04 -6.67
CA PRO A 125 5.17 -5.20 -5.52
C PRO A 125 4.34 -5.94 -4.47
N VAL A 126 4.71 -5.81 -3.21
CA VAL A 126 3.87 -6.27 -2.10
C VAL A 126 2.59 -5.45 -2.06
N VAL A 127 1.46 -6.12 -1.86
CA VAL A 127 0.12 -5.51 -1.79
C VAL A 127 -0.57 -5.91 -0.49
N GLN A 128 -1.77 -5.39 -0.24
CA GLN A 128 -2.50 -5.58 1.03
C GLN A 128 -1.69 -5.15 2.26
N VAL A 129 -0.90 -4.09 2.09
CA VAL A 129 -0.14 -3.41 3.14
C VAL A 129 -0.77 -2.06 3.43
N ALA A 130 -1.01 -1.76 4.70
CA ALA A 130 -1.48 -0.45 5.14
C ALA A 130 -0.30 0.49 5.42
N TYR A 131 -0.60 1.78 5.63
CA TYR A 131 0.42 2.78 5.98
C TYR A 131 1.32 2.36 7.16
N PRO A 132 0.79 1.82 8.30
CA PRO A 132 1.63 1.36 9.40
C PRO A 132 2.58 0.22 9.01
N ASP A 133 2.17 -0.66 8.09
CA ASP A 133 2.97 -1.78 7.62
C ASP A 133 4.15 -1.29 6.77
N ALA A 134 3.87 -0.35 5.87
CA ALA A 134 4.91 0.29 5.05
C ALA A 134 5.90 1.10 5.90
N ALA A 135 5.41 1.81 6.92
CA ALA A 135 6.25 2.56 7.85
C ALA A 135 7.13 1.63 8.71
N ALA A 136 6.57 0.51 9.20
CA ALA A 136 7.32 -0.49 9.97
C ALA A 136 8.42 -1.15 9.13
N TYR A 137 8.11 -1.54 7.89
CA TYR A 137 9.09 -2.05 6.93
C TYR A 137 10.21 -1.03 6.70
N ALA A 138 9.86 0.23 6.42
CA ALA A 138 10.85 1.28 6.17
C ALA A 138 11.77 1.49 7.38
N ALA A 139 11.22 1.51 8.59
CA ALA A 139 12.01 1.63 9.82
C ALA A 139 12.97 0.45 10.03
N TRP A 140 12.50 -0.79 9.82
CA TRP A 140 13.35 -1.98 9.88
C TRP A 140 14.48 -1.93 8.85
N ALA A 141 14.20 -1.42 7.65
CA ALA A 141 15.18 -1.23 6.59
C ALA A 141 16.19 -0.10 6.86
N GLY A 142 16.08 0.62 7.99
CA GLY A 142 16.89 1.80 8.29
C GLY A 142 16.56 3.00 7.40
N ARG A 143 15.29 3.10 6.96
CA ARG A 143 14.78 4.10 6.00
C ARG A 143 13.53 4.79 6.55
N ARG A 144 12.87 5.56 5.70
CA ARG A 144 11.58 6.21 5.94
C ARG A 144 10.74 6.21 4.67
N LEU A 145 9.45 6.46 4.80
CA LEU A 145 8.60 6.78 3.65
C LEU A 145 8.99 8.16 3.08
N PRO A 146 8.88 8.35 1.75
CA PRO A 146 9.01 9.67 1.15
C PRO A 146 7.86 10.57 1.62
N THR A 147 8.12 11.86 1.70
CA THR A 147 7.02 12.84 1.75
C THR A 147 6.32 12.91 0.39
N GLU A 148 5.11 13.48 0.33
CA GLU A 148 4.41 13.66 -0.95
C GLU A 148 5.23 14.46 -1.97
N ALA A 149 6.00 15.46 -1.53
CA ALA A 149 6.84 16.26 -2.41
C ALA A 149 8.13 15.55 -2.85
N GLU A 150 8.52 14.47 -2.19
CA GLU A 150 9.69 13.65 -2.56
C GLU A 150 9.34 12.50 -3.52
N TRP A 151 8.05 12.16 -3.66
CA TRP A 151 7.55 11.05 -4.49
C TRP A 151 7.17 11.52 -5.89
#